data_AF-A0A0P7CDR2-F1
#
_entry.id   AF-A0A0P7CDR2-F1
#
_cell.length_a   1.000
_cell.length_b   1.000
_cell.length_c   1.000
_cell.angle_alpha   90.00
_cell.angle_beta   90.00
_cell.angle_gamma   90.00
#
_symmetry.space_group_name_H-M   'P 1'
#
loop_
_entity.id
_entity.type
_entity.pdbx_description
1 polymer ?
#
loop_
_entity_poly.entity_id
_entity_poly.type
_entity_poly.pdbx_seq_one_letter_code
_entity_poly.pdbx_strand_id
1 'polypeptide(L)'
;MAGRPVWLRTGFRPIAEPPLSPAATGAALVGALTLVVGCVLVGGSEEHEVMATAAPAEAAVDTSELTSWYQSTQGLRASIVTTVAAARGYLEAQDGAGLQPRCTQLAAETKAANRLPAGPDPQANGMFTGGIERYAAAAQTCAHLFDGTQVPLAELQSQLRTALADGDTSWESLSLHTGLPLAQAGSSSVTSAGSGGGTAAAGGAPATLR
;
A
#
# COMPACT_ATOMS: atom_id res chain seq x y z
N MET A 1 -25.89 -16.45 20.54
CA MET A 1 -25.08 -15.38 19.92
C MET A 1 -23.79 -15.27 20.70
N ALA A 2 -22.69 -15.82 20.19
CA ALA A 2 -21.39 -15.66 20.83
C ALA A 2 -20.95 -14.19 20.67
N GLY A 3 -20.68 -13.51 21.77
CA GLY A 3 -20.24 -12.11 21.73
C GLY A 3 -18.87 -11.98 21.03
N ARG A 4 -18.63 -10.85 20.37
CA ARG A 4 -17.31 -10.52 19.77
C ARG A 4 -16.20 -10.68 20.81
N PRO A 5 -15.03 -11.25 20.48
CA PRO A 5 -13.98 -11.46 21.47
C PRO A 5 -13.42 -10.15 21.99
N VAL A 6 -12.91 -10.20 23.22
CA VAL A 6 -12.45 -9.04 23.99
C VAL A 6 -11.38 -8.24 23.26
N TRP A 7 -10.48 -8.91 22.55
CA TRP A 7 -9.36 -8.27 21.86
C TRP A 7 -9.74 -7.40 20.66
N LEU A 8 -10.96 -7.56 20.11
CA LEU A 8 -11.53 -6.66 19.10
C LEU A 8 -12.27 -5.47 19.72
N ARG A 9 -12.52 -5.49 21.04
CA ARG A 9 -13.26 -4.45 21.76
C ARG A 9 -12.36 -3.44 22.47
N THR A 10 -11.11 -3.80 22.73
CA THR A 10 -10.15 -3.00 23.52
C THR A 10 -9.67 -1.72 22.83
N GLY A 11 -10.05 -1.47 21.56
CA GLY A 11 -9.82 -0.19 20.87
C GLY A 11 -10.73 0.97 21.32
N PHE A 12 -11.82 0.69 22.06
CA PHE A 12 -12.67 1.71 22.68
C PHE A 12 -12.19 2.03 24.10
N ARG A 13 -11.05 2.70 24.23
CA ARG A 13 -10.84 3.57 25.41
C ARG A 13 -11.11 5.00 24.95
N PRO A 14 -12.10 5.72 25.53
CA PRO A 14 -12.19 7.15 25.31
C PRO A 14 -10.89 7.76 25.82
N ILE A 15 -10.01 8.13 24.90
CA ILE A 15 -8.93 9.05 25.18
C ILE A 15 -9.65 10.32 25.61
N ALA A 16 -9.47 10.71 26.87
CA ALA A 16 -9.95 11.98 27.37
C ALA A 16 -9.46 13.08 26.41
N GLU A 17 -10.41 13.81 25.81
CA GLU A 17 -10.17 15.03 25.06
C GLU A 17 -9.31 16.00 25.88
N PRO A 18 -8.36 16.67 25.22
CA PRO A 18 -8.18 18.09 25.42
C PRO A 18 -8.75 18.85 24.21
N PRO A 19 -9.60 19.86 24.44
CA PRO A 19 -10.20 20.66 23.39
C PRO A 19 -9.16 21.64 22.86
N LEU A 20 -9.11 21.90 21.54
CA LEU A 20 -8.79 23.22 20.97
C LEU A 20 -9.13 23.24 19.46
N SER A 21 -10.09 24.10 19.13
CA SER A 21 -10.58 24.43 17.78
C SER A 21 -9.58 25.27 16.95
N PRO A 22 -10.01 25.95 15.87
CA PRO A 22 -9.88 25.54 14.48
C PRO A 22 -8.83 26.36 13.70
N ALA A 23 -8.28 25.84 12.61
CA ALA A 23 -7.55 26.65 11.64
C ALA A 23 -7.90 26.23 10.21
N ALA A 24 -8.43 27.20 9.49
CA ALA A 24 -8.86 27.17 8.10
C ALA A 24 -7.68 27.13 7.11
N THR A 25 -8.03 27.17 5.81
CA THR A 25 -7.22 27.46 4.61
C THR A 25 -6.75 26.19 3.88
N GLY A 26 -6.96 25.97 2.58
CA GLY A 26 -7.44 26.86 1.52
C GLY A 26 -7.65 26.07 0.22
N ALA A 27 -8.23 26.76 -0.75
CA ALA A 27 -8.67 26.27 -2.06
C ALA A 27 -7.53 25.80 -2.99
N ALA A 28 -7.87 24.98 -4.00
CA ALA A 28 -7.93 25.40 -5.41
C ALA A 28 -7.68 24.26 -6.42
N LEU A 29 -8.56 24.22 -7.43
CA LEU A 29 -8.35 23.93 -8.86
C LEU A 29 -7.71 22.59 -9.27
N VAL A 30 -8.46 21.79 -10.03
CA VAL A 30 -7.90 20.84 -11.00
C VAL A 30 -8.58 21.07 -12.35
N GLY A 31 -7.74 21.41 -13.34
CA GLY A 31 -8.11 21.74 -14.70
C GLY A 31 -8.44 20.52 -15.57
N ALA A 32 -9.06 20.85 -16.70
CA ALA A 32 -9.51 19.94 -17.74
C ALA A 32 -8.36 19.19 -18.44
N LEU A 33 -8.60 17.93 -18.79
CA LEU A 33 -7.75 17.14 -19.69
C LEU A 33 -8.63 16.56 -20.79
N THR A 34 -8.30 16.93 -22.03
CA THR A 34 -8.96 16.57 -23.28
C THR A 34 -8.63 15.14 -23.69
N LEU A 35 -9.65 14.31 -23.90
CA LEU A 35 -9.54 12.99 -24.54
C LEU A 35 -9.59 13.15 -26.06
N VAL A 36 -8.48 12.88 -26.74
CA VAL A 36 -8.46 12.67 -28.20
C VAL A 36 -8.83 11.21 -28.45
N VAL A 37 -10.10 10.97 -28.81
CA VAL A 37 -10.59 9.67 -29.27
C VAL A 37 -10.33 9.58 -30.77
N GLY A 38 -9.27 8.88 -31.14
CA GLY A 38 -9.03 8.46 -32.52
C GLY A 38 -9.91 7.26 -32.86
N CYS A 39 -11.03 7.49 -33.55
CA CYS A 39 -11.78 6.44 -34.23
C CYS A 39 -11.06 6.04 -35.53
N VAL A 40 -10.51 4.83 -35.59
CA VAL A 40 -10.19 4.19 -36.88
C VAL A 40 -11.37 3.31 -37.27
N LEU A 41 -12.04 3.73 -38.33
CA LEU A 41 -13.09 3.02 -39.06
C LEU A 41 -12.52 1.74 -39.67
N VAL A 42 -13.04 0.58 -39.29
CA VAL A 42 -12.91 -0.66 -40.08
C VAL A 42 -14.07 -0.70 -41.07
N GLY A 43 -13.77 -0.34 -42.32
CA GLY A 43 -14.61 -0.65 -43.48
C GLY A 43 -14.36 -2.08 -43.90
N GLY A 44 -15.45 -2.84 -44.08
CA GLY A 44 -15.41 -4.20 -44.59
C GLY A 44 -15.35 -4.25 -46.12
N SER A 45 -14.69 -5.30 -46.60
CA SER A 45 -15.11 -6.26 -47.63
C SER A 45 -14.04 -6.55 -48.69
N GLU A 46 -13.60 -7.82 -48.60
CA GLU A 46 -13.40 -8.77 -49.71
C GLU A 46 -12.25 -8.54 -50.69
N GLU A 47 -11.12 -9.22 -50.46
CA GLU A 47 -10.52 -10.15 -51.42
C GLU A 47 -9.38 -10.98 -50.82
N HIS A 48 -9.32 -12.26 -51.18
CA HIS A 48 -8.37 -13.26 -50.71
C HIS A 48 -6.96 -12.96 -51.21
N GLU A 49 -6.11 -12.45 -50.33
CA GLU A 49 -4.67 -12.66 -50.39
C GLU A 49 -4.26 -13.29 -49.06
N VAL A 50 -3.70 -14.50 -49.10
CA VAL A 50 -2.98 -15.06 -47.94
C VAL A 50 -1.68 -14.27 -47.81
N MET A 51 -1.80 -13.02 -47.39
CA MET A 51 -0.70 -12.32 -46.75
C MET A 51 -0.42 -13.14 -45.50
N ALA A 52 0.78 -13.70 -45.41
CA ALA A 52 1.33 -14.05 -44.11
C ALA A 52 1.27 -12.75 -43.29
N THR A 53 0.24 -12.60 -42.47
CA THR A 53 0.15 -11.53 -41.49
C THR A 53 1.37 -11.76 -40.62
N ALA A 54 2.44 -10.99 -40.88
CA ALA A 54 3.53 -10.87 -39.95
C ALA A 54 2.84 -10.51 -38.64
N ALA A 55 2.85 -11.45 -37.68
CA ALA A 55 2.38 -11.16 -36.34
C ALA A 55 3.05 -9.85 -35.94
N PRO A 56 2.29 -8.86 -35.44
CA PRO A 56 2.91 -7.60 -35.04
C PRO A 56 4.08 -7.96 -34.15
N ALA A 57 5.27 -7.51 -34.51
CA ALA A 57 6.45 -7.75 -33.70
C ALA A 57 6.11 -7.23 -32.30
N GLU A 58 5.99 -8.15 -31.33
CA GLU A 58 5.84 -7.76 -29.93
C GLU A 58 7.05 -6.89 -29.64
N ALA A 59 6.82 -5.59 -29.44
CA ALA A 59 7.88 -4.66 -29.15
C ALA A 59 8.53 -5.16 -27.86
N ALA A 60 9.78 -5.62 -27.97
CA ALA A 60 10.52 -6.09 -26.82
C ALA A 60 10.57 -4.94 -25.81
N VAL A 61 10.09 -5.19 -24.59
CA VAL A 61 10.11 -4.18 -23.54
C VAL A 61 11.57 -3.86 -23.21
N ASP A 62 11.89 -2.58 -23.19
CA ASP A 62 13.22 -2.13 -22.81
C ASP A 62 13.49 -2.47 -21.33
N THR A 63 14.54 -3.23 -21.08
CA THR A 63 14.88 -3.71 -19.73
C THR A 63 15.20 -2.56 -18.78
N SER A 64 15.71 -1.43 -19.28
CA SER A 64 16.00 -0.25 -18.46
C SER A 64 14.72 0.49 -18.05
N GLU A 65 13.73 0.58 -18.93
CA GLU A 65 12.41 1.14 -18.61
C GLU A 65 11.69 0.29 -17.56
N LEU A 66 11.69 -1.04 -17.74
CA LEU A 66 11.11 -1.97 -16.75
C LEU A 66 11.80 -1.84 -15.39
N THR A 67 13.13 -1.78 -15.38
CA THR A 67 13.91 -1.62 -14.14
C THR A 67 13.62 -0.28 -13.47
N SER A 68 13.57 0.81 -14.24
CA SER A 68 13.26 2.15 -13.74
C SER A 68 11.85 2.21 -13.14
N TRP A 69 10.85 1.67 -13.84
CA TRP A 69 9.49 1.55 -13.30
C TRP A 69 9.47 0.72 -12.01
N TYR A 70 10.12 -0.45 -12.00
CA TYR A 70 10.16 -1.30 -10.82
C TYR A 70 10.80 -0.60 -9.61
N GLN A 71 11.90 0.13 -9.83
CA GLN A 71 12.55 0.92 -8.79
C GLN A 71 11.67 2.08 -8.32
N SER A 72 10.94 2.74 -9.22
CA SER A 72 10.03 3.84 -8.85
C SER A 72 8.93 3.41 -7.87
N THR A 73 8.51 2.14 -7.93
CA THR A 73 7.51 1.57 -7.00
C THR A 73 8.10 1.02 -5.70
N GLN A 74 9.43 0.97 -5.56
CA GLN A 74 10.12 0.30 -4.44
C GLN A 74 9.65 0.82 -3.08
N GLY A 75 9.56 2.13 -2.89
CA GLY A 75 9.16 2.72 -1.62
C GLY A 75 7.75 2.30 -1.20
N LEU A 76 6.82 2.27 -2.15
CA LEU A 76 5.45 1.87 -1.89
C LEU A 76 5.34 0.36 -1.62
N ARG A 77 6.04 -0.47 -2.40
CA ARG A 77 6.09 -1.92 -2.17
C ARG A 77 6.67 -2.24 -0.79
N ALA A 78 7.75 -1.57 -0.40
CA ALA A 78 8.35 -1.74 0.94
C ALA A 78 7.38 -1.32 2.05
N SER A 79 6.66 -0.20 1.88
CA SER A 79 5.64 0.26 2.83
C SER A 79 4.54 -0.79 3.03
N ILE A 80 3.97 -1.30 1.92
CA ILE A 80 2.92 -2.31 1.95
C ILE A 80 3.41 -3.60 2.61
N VAL A 81 4.58 -4.14 2.23
CA VAL A 81 5.13 -5.36 2.87
C VAL A 81 5.35 -5.16 4.36
N THR A 82 5.79 -3.97 4.78
CA THR A 82 5.96 -3.63 6.21
C THR A 82 4.62 -3.61 6.95
N THR A 83 3.59 -2.96 6.37
CA THR A 83 2.23 -2.91 6.94
C THR A 83 1.62 -4.31 7.03
N VAL A 84 1.79 -5.13 5.99
CA VAL A 84 1.34 -6.53 5.93
C VAL A 84 2.02 -7.38 7.01
N ALA A 85 3.35 -7.28 7.16
CA ALA A 85 4.08 -7.99 8.19
C ALA A 85 3.60 -7.61 9.60
N ALA A 86 3.37 -6.31 9.85
CA ALA A 86 2.81 -5.84 11.13
C ALA A 86 1.38 -6.37 11.35
N ALA A 87 0.53 -6.36 10.33
CA ALA A 87 -0.84 -6.88 10.42
C ALA A 87 -0.85 -8.38 10.76
N ARG A 88 0.04 -9.18 10.15
CA ARG A 88 0.22 -10.60 10.49
C ARG A 88 0.62 -10.78 11.96
N GLY A 89 1.60 -10.01 12.43
CA GLY A 89 2.02 -10.04 13.83
C GLY A 89 0.87 -9.72 14.81
N TYR A 90 0.05 -8.71 14.52
CA TYR A 90 -1.11 -8.39 15.36
C TYR A 90 -2.26 -9.41 15.25
N LEU A 91 -2.45 -10.04 14.08
CA LEU A 91 -3.41 -11.14 13.93
C LEU A 91 -3.01 -12.37 14.75
N GLU A 92 -1.73 -12.69 14.78
CA GLU A 92 -1.16 -13.80 15.57
C GLU A 92 -1.25 -13.51 17.07
N ALA A 93 -0.90 -12.28 17.48
CA ALA A 93 -1.04 -11.82 18.86
C ALA A 93 -2.50 -11.61 19.30
N GLN A 94 -3.45 -11.67 18.36
CA GLN A 94 -4.85 -11.30 18.57
C GLN A 94 -4.97 -9.91 19.21
N ASP A 95 -4.28 -8.91 18.67
CA ASP A 95 -4.32 -7.53 19.15
C ASP A 95 -5.10 -6.64 18.16
N GLY A 96 -6.35 -6.35 18.49
CA GLY A 96 -7.24 -5.59 17.64
C GLY A 96 -6.91 -4.10 17.62
N ALA A 97 -6.35 -3.58 18.73
CA ALA A 97 -5.95 -2.18 18.83
C ALA A 97 -4.73 -1.89 17.96
N GLY A 98 -3.77 -2.83 17.91
CA GLY A 98 -2.64 -2.78 16.98
C GLY A 98 -3.02 -3.06 15.52
N LEU A 99 -3.96 -3.98 15.29
CA LEU A 99 -4.37 -4.40 13.95
C LEU A 99 -5.19 -3.33 13.21
N GLN A 100 -6.16 -2.70 13.87
CA GLN A 100 -7.07 -1.73 13.24
C GLN A 100 -6.34 -0.62 12.45
N PRO A 101 -5.35 0.11 13.01
CA PRO A 101 -4.65 1.14 12.26
C PRO A 101 -3.85 0.59 11.07
N ARG A 102 -3.34 -0.64 11.15
CA ARG A 102 -2.63 -1.28 10.03
C ARG A 102 -3.56 -1.58 8.87
N CYS A 103 -4.81 -1.94 9.14
CA CYS A 103 -5.79 -2.20 8.10
C CYS A 103 -6.22 -0.92 7.38
N THR A 104 -6.38 0.19 8.10
CA THR A 104 -6.60 1.50 7.49
C THR A 104 -5.39 1.95 6.68
N GLN A 105 -4.17 1.75 7.19
CA GLN A 105 -2.94 2.06 6.48
C GLN A 105 -2.82 1.25 5.17
N LEU A 106 -3.05 -0.06 5.23
CA LEU A 106 -3.00 -0.93 4.05
C LEU A 106 -4.02 -0.52 2.98
N ALA A 107 -5.24 -0.15 3.39
CA ALA A 107 -6.25 0.38 2.48
C ALA A 107 -5.79 1.69 1.80
N ALA A 108 -5.12 2.58 2.54
CA ALA A 108 -4.59 3.83 1.98
C ALA A 108 -3.43 3.59 1.01
N GLU A 109 -2.50 2.69 1.37
CA GLU A 109 -1.34 2.34 0.56
C GLU A 109 -1.75 1.65 -0.74
N THR A 110 -2.68 0.69 -0.70
CA THR A 110 -3.19 0.02 -1.91
C THR A 110 -3.97 0.99 -2.81
N LYS A 111 -4.73 1.93 -2.24
CA LYS A 111 -5.36 3.02 -3.00
C LYS A 111 -4.34 3.99 -3.61
N ALA A 112 -3.21 4.23 -2.95
CA ALA A 112 -2.11 5.01 -3.54
C ALA A 112 -1.44 4.22 -4.68
N ALA A 113 -1.25 2.92 -4.49
CA ALA A 113 -0.64 2.04 -5.49
C ALA A 113 -1.45 1.94 -6.78
N ASN A 114 -2.78 1.85 -6.67
CA ASN A 114 -3.70 1.87 -7.81
C ASN A 114 -3.70 3.20 -8.59
N ARG A 115 -3.04 4.26 -8.10
CA ARG A 115 -2.89 5.55 -8.80
C ARG A 115 -1.54 5.70 -9.49
N LEU A 116 -0.65 4.73 -9.34
CA LEU A 116 0.63 4.75 -10.04
C LEU A 116 0.42 4.54 -11.55
N PRO A 117 1.29 5.13 -12.39
CA PRO A 117 1.28 4.85 -13.81
C PRO A 117 1.58 3.36 -14.06
N ALA A 118 0.92 2.81 -15.08
CA ALA A 118 1.17 1.44 -15.51
C ALA A 118 2.63 1.26 -15.93
N GLY A 119 3.16 0.07 -15.68
CA GLY A 119 4.51 -0.30 -16.12
C GLY A 119 4.59 -0.52 -17.63
N PRO A 120 5.81 -0.46 -18.20
CA PRO A 120 6.03 -0.67 -19.63
C PRO A 120 5.82 -2.14 -20.06
N ASP A 121 5.95 -3.09 -19.12
CA ASP A 121 5.66 -4.51 -19.35
C ASP A 121 4.24 -4.87 -18.85
N PRO A 122 3.32 -5.31 -19.72
CA PRO A 122 1.94 -5.59 -19.33
C PRO A 122 1.84 -6.77 -18.35
N GLN A 123 2.72 -7.76 -18.46
CA GLN A 123 2.73 -8.93 -17.59
C GLN A 123 3.17 -8.56 -16.17
N ALA A 124 4.29 -7.84 -16.02
CA ALA A 124 4.77 -7.29 -14.76
C ALA A 124 3.75 -6.33 -14.15
N ASN A 125 3.15 -5.46 -14.96
CA ASN A 125 2.11 -4.57 -14.50
C ASN A 125 0.91 -5.35 -13.94
N GLY A 126 0.45 -6.40 -14.63
CA GLY A 126 -0.63 -7.27 -14.17
C GLY A 126 -0.32 -7.99 -12.85
N MET A 127 0.91 -8.46 -12.66
CA MET A 127 1.33 -9.06 -11.39
C MET A 127 1.40 -8.02 -10.25
N PHE A 128 1.88 -6.81 -10.55
CA PHE A 128 1.93 -5.71 -9.60
C PHE A 128 0.52 -5.30 -9.15
N THR A 129 -0.38 -5.03 -10.10
CA THR A 129 -1.78 -4.64 -9.81
C THR A 129 -2.55 -5.78 -9.16
N GLY A 130 -2.36 -7.02 -9.61
CA GLY A 130 -2.99 -8.20 -8.99
C GLY A 130 -2.60 -8.37 -7.51
N GLY A 131 -1.34 -8.11 -7.17
CA GLY A 131 -0.91 -8.07 -5.76
C GLY A 131 -1.57 -6.93 -4.97
N ILE A 132 -1.66 -5.73 -5.55
CA ILE A 132 -2.34 -4.58 -4.93
C ILE A 132 -3.82 -4.89 -4.66
N GLU A 133 -4.52 -5.51 -5.62
CA GLU A 133 -5.93 -5.87 -5.49
C GLU A 133 -6.15 -6.87 -4.37
N ARG A 134 -5.28 -7.88 -4.24
CA ARG A 134 -5.34 -8.87 -3.16
C ARG A 134 -5.07 -8.24 -1.79
N TYR A 135 -4.10 -7.34 -1.69
CA TYR A 135 -3.89 -6.57 -0.46
C TYR A 135 -5.04 -5.60 -0.15
N ALA A 136 -5.69 -5.04 -1.17
CA ALA A 136 -6.87 -4.19 -0.98
C ALA A 136 -8.05 -5.02 -0.46
N ALA A 137 -8.26 -6.22 -1.00
CA ALA A 137 -9.25 -7.18 -0.49
C ALA A 137 -8.93 -7.57 0.96
N ALA A 138 -7.66 -7.83 1.28
CA ALA A 138 -7.22 -8.07 2.66
C ALA A 138 -7.56 -6.88 3.58
N ALA A 139 -7.30 -5.64 3.16
CA ALA A 139 -7.64 -4.47 3.95
C ALA A 139 -9.16 -4.33 4.19
N GLN A 140 -9.98 -4.66 3.19
CA GLN A 140 -11.44 -4.71 3.32
C GLN A 140 -11.91 -5.79 4.29
N THR A 141 -11.43 -7.03 4.14
CA THR A 141 -11.72 -8.12 5.09
C THR A 141 -11.29 -7.76 6.51
N CYS A 142 -10.16 -7.07 6.66
CA CYS A 142 -9.73 -6.60 7.97
C CYS A 142 -10.68 -5.54 8.54
N ALA A 143 -11.17 -4.59 7.74
CA ALA A 143 -12.19 -3.64 8.22
C ALA A 143 -13.45 -4.35 8.71
N HIS A 144 -13.86 -5.45 8.06
CA HIS A 144 -14.98 -6.28 8.47
C HIS A 144 -14.79 -7.00 9.82
N LEU A 145 -13.55 -7.11 10.32
CA LEU A 145 -13.31 -7.58 11.69
C LEU A 145 -13.81 -6.57 12.73
N PHE A 146 -13.90 -5.29 12.38
CA PHE A 146 -14.16 -4.18 13.29
C PHE A 146 -15.59 -3.60 13.18
N ASP A 147 -16.18 -3.62 11.99
CA ASP A 147 -17.47 -2.98 11.67
C ASP A 147 -18.73 -3.66 12.25
N GLY A 148 -18.59 -4.88 12.80
CA GLY A 148 -19.72 -5.62 13.37
C GLY A 148 -20.54 -6.42 12.34
N THR A 149 -19.95 -6.80 11.21
CA THR A 149 -20.58 -7.77 10.29
C THR A 149 -21.02 -9.07 11.00
N GLN A 150 -21.98 -9.78 10.39
CA GLN A 150 -22.46 -11.09 10.86
C GLN A 150 -21.57 -12.25 10.40
N VAL A 151 -20.48 -11.99 9.67
CA VAL A 151 -19.58 -13.04 9.21
C VAL A 151 -18.81 -13.61 10.41
N PRO A 152 -18.68 -14.95 10.54
CA PRO A 152 -17.93 -15.54 11.63
C PRO A 152 -16.49 -15.01 11.69
N LEU A 153 -16.00 -14.69 12.89
CA LEU A 153 -14.67 -14.12 13.05
C LEU A 153 -13.56 -15.03 12.51
N ALA A 154 -13.65 -16.33 12.77
CA ALA A 154 -12.66 -17.30 12.28
C ALA A 154 -12.59 -17.32 10.75
N GLU A 155 -13.75 -17.11 10.09
CA GLU A 155 -13.85 -17.02 8.64
C GLU A 155 -13.18 -15.75 8.12
N LEU A 156 -13.49 -14.58 8.70
CA LEU A 156 -12.83 -13.32 8.32
C LEU A 156 -11.32 -13.36 8.54
N GLN A 157 -10.85 -13.95 9.63
CA GLN A 157 -9.41 -14.12 9.88
C GLN A 157 -8.76 -15.07 8.86
N SER A 158 -9.46 -16.14 8.46
CA SER A 158 -8.99 -17.07 7.42
C SER A 158 -8.86 -16.34 6.08
N GLN A 159 -9.93 -15.67 5.64
CA GLN A 159 -9.96 -14.89 4.40
C GLN A 159 -8.88 -13.81 4.37
N LEU A 160 -8.68 -13.10 5.48
CA LEU A 160 -7.62 -12.10 5.61
C LEU A 160 -6.24 -12.72 5.41
N ARG A 161 -5.93 -13.83 6.08
CA ARG A 161 -4.63 -14.50 5.92
C ARG A 161 -4.41 -14.99 4.49
N THR A 162 -5.44 -15.57 3.87
CA THR A 162 -5.39 -16.01 2.47
C THR A 162 -5.13 -14.84 1.52
N ALA A 163 -5.89 -13.74 1.63
CA ALA A 163 -5.71 -12.59 0.76
C ALA A 163 -4.31 -11.94 0.91
N LEU A 164 -3.77 -11.90 2.13
CA LEU A 164 -2.40 -11.44 2.37
C LEU A 164 -1.36 -12.38 1.70
N ALA A 165 -1.53 -13.70 1.82
CA ALA A 165 -0.63 -14.67 1.19
C ALA A 165 -0.72 -14.66 -0.35
N ASP A 166 -1.93 -14.48 -0.90
CA ASP A 166 -2.12 -14.34 -2.35
C ASP A 166 -1.44 -13.06 -2.85
N GLY A 167 -1.48 -11.97 -2.07
CA GLY A 167 -0.75 -10.74 -2.34
C GLY A 167 0.76 -10.96 -2.41
N ASP A 168 1.33 -11.67 -1.43
CA ASP A 168 2.76 -12.04 -1.43
C ASP A 168 3.12 -12.83 -2.69
N THR A 169 2.32 -13.84 -3.02
CA THR A 169 2.54 -14.74 -4.18
C THR A 169 2.56 -13.97 -5.50
N SER A 170 1.72 -12.93 -5.65
CA SER A 170 1.75 -12.07 -6.85
C SER A 170 3.05 -11.28 -6.95
N TRP A 171 3.52 -10.72 -5.83
CA TRP A 171 4.73 -9.90 -5.83
C TRP A 171 6.02 -10.73 -5.86
N GLU A 172 5.98 -11.98 -5.41
CA GLU A 172 7.02 -12.98 -5.66
C GLU A 172 7.09 -13.34 -7.15
N SER A 173 5.94 -13.61 -7.77
CA SER A 173 5.87 -13.86 -9.23
C SER A 173 6.41 -12.67 -10.03
N LEU A 174 6.10 -11.44 -9.61
CA LEU A 174 6.65 -10.22 -10.19
C LEU A 174 8.18 -10.15 -10.08
N SER A 175 8.72 -10.48 -8.90
CA SER A 175 10.17 -10.51 -8.67
C SER A 175 10.86 -11.56 -9.55
N LEU A 176 10.28 -12.76 -9.67
CA LEU A 176 10.78 -13.81 -10.55
C LEU A 176 10.73 -13.39 -12.04
N HIS A 177 9.65 -12.77 -12.47
CA HIS A 177 9.47 -12.29 -13.84
C HIS A 177 10.46 -11.18 -14.22
N THR A 178 10.67 -10.22 -13.32
CA THR A 178 11.57 -9.08 -13.56
C THR A 178 13.04 -9.40 -13.29
N GLY A 179 13.34 -10.48 -12.55
CA GLY A 179 14.68 -10.77 -12.04
C GLY A 179 15.17 -9.78 -10.98
N LEU A 180 14.28 -8.92 -10.47
CA LEU A 180 14.60 -7.86 -9.51
C LEU A 180 14.16 -8.28 -8.10
N PRO A 181 14.82 -7.77 -7.05
CA PRO A 181 14.59 -8.25 -5.69
C PRO A 181 13.19 -7.89 -5.16
N LEU A 182 12.58 -8.83 -4.45
CA LEU A 182 11.40 -8.61 -3.62
C LEU A 182 11.59 -7.41 -2.69
N ALA A 183 10.53 -6.62 -2.53
CA ALA A 183 10.51 -5.58 -1.51
C ALA A 183 10.59 -6.24 -0.13
N GLN A 184 11.50 -5.74 0.70
CA GLN A 184 11.66 -6.22 2.06
C GLN A 184 10.84 -5.34 3.00
N ALA A 185 10.24 -5.94 4.03
CA ALA A 185 9.71 -5.17 5.14
C ALA A 185 10.85 -4.32 5.69
N GLY A 186 10.68 -3.00 5.68
CA GLY A 186 11.61 -2.14 6.37
C GLY A 186 11.58 -2.50 7.84
N SER A 187 12.75 -2.70 8.45
CA SER A 187 12.86 -2.34 9.85
C SER A 187 12.57 -0.85 9.87
N SER A 188 11.46 -0.43 10.47
CA SER A 188 11.24 0.97 10.78
C SER A 188 12.32 1.39 11.79
N SER A 189 13.56 1.57 11.34
CA SER A 189 14.42 2.56 11.95
C SER A 189 13.75 3.87 11.59
N VAL A 190 12.85 4.30 12.47
CA VAL A 190 12.71 5.73 12.72
C VAL A 190 14.15 6.19 12.90
N THR A 191 14.70 6.89 11.90
CA THR A 191 15.84 7.76 12.13
C THR A 191 15.32 8.84 13.06
N SER A 192 15.25 8.50 14.34
CA SER A 192 15.36 9.46 15.40
C SER A 192 16.74 10.03 15.18
N ALA A 193 16.80 11.18 14.52
CA ALA A 193 17.89 12.11 14.70
C ALA A 193 17.92 12.43 16.20
N GLY A 194 18.55 11.54 16.96
CA GLY A 194 18.80 11.68 18.36
C GLY A 194 20.23 12.16 18.55
N SER A 195 20.33 13.30 19.23
CA SER A 195 21.45 13.64 20.11
C SER A 195 22.64 14.39 19.49
N GLY A 196 22.44 15.71 19.32
CA GLY A 196 23.27 16.68 20.05
C GLY A 196 22.29 17.48 20.92
N GLY A 197 22.14 17.22 22.21
CA GLY A 197 23.19 17.37 23.21
C GLY A 197 23.20 18.83 23.64
N GLY A 198 22.41 19.18 24.65
CA GLY A 198 22.11 20.55 25.03
C GLY A 198 23.27 21.31 25.68
N THR A 199 23.20 22.63 25.56
CA THR A 199 23.74 23.58 26.55
C THR A 199 22.75 24.73 26.69
N ALA A 200 21.81 24.56 27.62
CA ALA A 200 21.18 25.69 28.28
C ALA A 200 21.81 25.80 29.67
N ALA A 201 22.65 26.81 29.87
CA ALA A 201 23.03 27.31 31.18
C ALA A 201 22.97 28.83 31.12
N ALA A 202 21.81 29.37 31.48
CA ALA A 202 21.65 30.79 31.77
C ALA A 202 22.02 31.04 33.24
N GLY A 203 23.01 31.91 33.45
CA GLY A 203 23.08 32.92 34.51
C GLY A 203 23.12 32.49 35.99
N GLY A 204 24.26 32.74 36.64
CA GLY A 204 24.33 32.84 38.10
C GLY A 204 25.75 33.13 38.64
N ALA A 205 26.11 34.41 38.79
CA ALA A 205 27.11 34.85 39.79
C ALA A 205 26.42 34.86 41.19
N PRO A 206 27.10 34.69 42.36
CA PRO A 206 28.29 35.47 42.78
C PRO A 206 29.37 34.76 43.67
N ALA A 207 30.52 35.44 43.77
CA ALA A 207 31.54 35.61 44.84
C ALA A 207 31.82 34.57 45.97
N THR A 208 33.12 34.29 46.25
CA THR A 208 33.91 34.67 47.47
C THR A 208 34.96 33.60 47.91
N LEU A 209 36.13 34.08 48.42
CA LEU A 209 37.24 33.42 49.17
C LEU A 209 38.21 32.54 48.36
N ARG A 210 39.53 32.78 48.37
CA ARG A 210 40.42 33.02 49.51
C ARG A 210 41.69 33.78 49.09
#